data_AF-A0A670XMA0-F1
#
_entry.id   AF-A0A670XMA0-F1
#
_cell.length_a   1.000
_cell.length_b   1.000
_cell.length_c   1.000
_cell.angle_alpha   90.00
_cell.angle_beta   90.00
_cell.angle_gamma   90.00
#
_symmetry.space_group_name_H-M   'P 1'
#
loop_
_entity.id
_entity.type
_entity.pdbx_description
1 polymer ?
#
loop_
_entity_poly.entity_id
_entity_poly.type
_entity_poly.pdbx_seq_one_letter_code
_entity_poly.pdbx_strand_id
1 'polypeptide(L)'
;MNGWPGLRTDCEALLTRFQQAESVRFEDFALLWRQNRFDTIFYGKIRTPEQIKFTKEALALVWPYFLPPYTFQIRVGALYLLYGLYNTQLCQPKEKIRVALKDWAEVSKFKQELLDAQHYDAAYIFRKLRMDKAFYFTAMPKFLSFRTKKNMHANTEMKREFRDPTDRVAMLCHENFLEETKNIHEHYKRMKCLISMDQSQPDKAISLIKDDFAAKFQDIILDYQQWQKKKMVYHFIFL
;
A
#
# COMPACT_ATOMS: atom_id res chain seq x y z
N MET A 1 -14.33 -21.04 9.97
CA MET A 1 -15.49 -20.54 9.21
C MET A 1 -14.96 -20.14 7.85
N ASN A 2 -15.42 -20.81 6.80
CA ASN A 2 -15.09 -20.43 5.42
C ASN A 2 -15.70 -19.03 5.20
N GLY A 3 -14.87 -18.04 4.88
CA GLY A 3 -15.34 -16.68 4.62
C GLY A 3 -16.29 -16.62 3.44
N TRP A 4 -16.95 -15.49 3.24
CA TRP A 4 -17.83 -15.30 2.07
C TRP A 4 -17.04 -15.46 0.77
N PRO A 5 -17.41 -16.43 -0.10
CA PRO A 5 -16.75 -16.61 -1.39
C PRO A 5 -16.82 -15.33 -2.22
N GLY A 6 -15.76 -14.98 -2.93
CA GLY A 6 -15.71 -13.80 -3.81
C GLY A 6 -15.45 -12.46 -3.10
N LEU A 7 -15.90 -12.27 -1.85
CA LEU A 7 -15.79 -10.98 -1.15
C LEU A 7 -14.35 -10.42 -1.11
N ARG A 8 -13.37 -11.29 -0.81
CA ARG A 8 -11.95 -10.91 -0.85
C ARG A 8 -11.53 -10.49 -2.25
N THR A 9 -11.83 -11.33 -3.24
CA THR A 9 -11.49 -11.12 -4.63
C THR A 9 -12.07 -9.81 -5.15
N ASP A 10 -13.31 -9.48 -4.81
CA ASP A 10 -13.98 -8.26 -5.24
C ASP A 10 -13.34 -7.01 -4.60
N CYS A 11 -13.09 -7.04 -3.29
CA CYS A 11 -12.38 -5.96 -2.59
C CYS A 11 -10.97 -5.75 -3.16
N GLU A 12 -10.20 -6.82 -3.34
CA GLU A 12 -8.83 -6.76 -3.87
C GLU A 12 -8.82 -6.35 -5.34
N ALA A 13 -9.79 -6.76 -6.15
CA ALA A 13 -9.92 -6.34 -7.54
C ALA A 13 -10.22 -4.84 -7.63
N LEU A 14 -11.11 -4.32 -6.79
CA LEU A 14 -11.38 -2.88 -6.72
C LEU A 14 -10.14 -2.08 -6.28
N LEU A 15 -9.43 -2.55 -5.24
CA LEU A 15 -8.18 -1.92 -4.81
C LEU A 15 -7.08 -1.99 -5.87
N THR A 16 -6.98 -3.11 -6.60
CA THR A 16 -6.02 -3.27 -7.71
C THR A 16 -6.33 -2.27 -8.83
N ARG A 17 -7.59 -2.13 -9.23
CA ARG A 17 -8.01 -1.14 -10.24
C ARG A 17 -7.74 0.29 -9.78
N PHE A 18 -7.97 0.58 -8.50
CA PHE A 18 -7.66 1.88 -7.94
C PHE A 18 -6.16 2.17 -7.94
N GLN A 19 -5.34 1.15 -7.63
CA GLN A 19 -3.88 1.25 -7.72
C GLN A 19 -3.43 1.56 -9.17
N GLN A 20 -3.99 0.83 -10.15
CA GLN A 20 -3.71 1.01 -11.58
C GLN A 20 -4.18 2.34 -12.15
N ALA A 21 -5.17 2.99 -11.53
CA ALA A 21 -5.62 4.32 -11.92
C ALA A 21 -4.60 5.42 -11.55
N GLU A 22 -3.53 5.08 -10.81
CA GLU A 22 -2.46 6.00 -10.37
C GLU A 22 -2.99 7.26 -9.66
N SER A 23 -4.17 7.15 -9.05
CA SER A 23 -4.84 8.23 -8.34
C SER A 23 -5.05 7.88 -6.87
N VAL A 24 -5.12 8.94 -6.07
CA VAL A 24 -5.51 8.91 -4.65
C VAL A 24 -6.79 9.73 -4.40
N ARG A 25 -7.47 10.20 -5.45
CA ARG A 25 -8.68 11.02 -5.35
C ARG A 25 -9.93 10.18 -5.12
N PHE A 26 -10.83 10.71 -4.30
CA PHE A 26 -12.08 10.04 -4.02
C PHE A 26 -12.99 9.94 -5.26
N GLU A 27 -12.93 10.93 -6.16
CA GLU A 27 -13.75 10.93 -7.38
C GLU A 27 -13.44 9.74 -8.29
N ASP A 28 -12.16 9.41 -8.47
CA ASP A 28 -11.71 8.27 -9.26
C ASP A 28 -12.11 6.95 -8.60
N PHE A 29 -11.94 6.86 -7.27
CA PHE A 29 -12.42 5.70 -6.53
C PHE A 29 -13.94 5.53 -6.65
N ALA A 30 -14.71 6.61 -6.55
CA ALA A 30 -16.16 6.57 -6.67
C ALA A 30 -16.63 6.20 -8.09
N LEU A 31 -15.87 6.55 -9.12
CA LEU A 31 -16.09 6.09 -10.49
C LEU A 31 -15.86 4.58 -10.60
N LEU A 32 -14.74 4.07 -10.08
CA LEU A 32 -14.46 2.63 -10.06
C LEU A 32 -15.48 1.83 -9.25
N TRP A 33 -15.92 2.37 -8.11
CA TRP A 33 -16.99 1.79 -7.30
C TRP A 33 -18.27 1.57 -8.11
N ARG A 34 -18.70 2.59 -8.86
CA ARG A 34 -19.91 2.55 -9.70
C ARG A 34 -19.75 1.64 -10.89
N GLN A 35 -18.61 1.68 -11.58
CA GLN A 35 -18.31 0.79 -12.71
C GLN A 35 -18.35 -0.69 -12.30
N ASN A 36 -17.88 -0.99 -11.09
CA ASN A 36 -17.91 -2.34 -10.53
C ASN A 36 -19.27 -2.71 -9.91
N ARG A 37 -20.26 -1.81 -9.92
CA ARG A 37 -21.55 -1.96 -9.22
C ARG A 37 -21.39 -2.41 -7.77
N PHE A 38 -20.38 -1.88 -7.08
CA PHE A 38 -19.98 -2.38 -5.77
C PHE A 38 -21.00 -2.03 -4.68
N ASP A 39 -21.90 -1.08 -4.96
CA ASP A 39 -23.10 -0.82 -4.15
C ASP A 39 -24.00 -2.05 -4.01
N THR A 40 -23.95 -2.98 -4.98
CA THR A 40 -24.79 -4.17 -4.99
C THR A 40 -24.32 -5.30 -4.09
N ILE A 41 -23.16 -5.14 -3.44
CA ILE A 41 -22.51 -6.18 -2.64
C ILE A 41 -23.38 -6.71 -1.47
N PHE A 42 -24.34 -5.90 -1.00
CA PHE A 42 -25.27 -6.27 0.07
C PHE A 42 -26.57 -6.93 -0.40
N TYR A 43 -26.93 -6.84 -1.69
CA TYR A 43 -28.24 -7.31 -2.18
C TYR A 43 -28.38 -8.84 -2.29
N GLY A 44 -27.27 -9.58 -2.22
CA GLY A 44 -27.32 -11.06 -2.21
C GLY A 44 -27.69 -11.67 -0.85
N LYS A 45 -27.96 -10.87 0.20
CA LYS A 45 -28.18 -11.34 1.58
C LYS A 45 -29.61 -11.05 2.01
N ILE A 46 -30.42 -12.09 2.13
CA ILE A 46 -31.87 -11.97 2.31
C ILE A 46 -32.25 -11.81 3.78
N ARG A 47 -31.51 -12.45 4.71
CA ARG A 47 -31.85 -12.45 6.13
C ARG A 47 -30.99 -11.45 6.92
N THR A 48 -31.61 -10.73 7.85
CA THR A 48 -30.93 -9.72 8.70
C THR A 48 -29.71 -10.25 9.45
N PRO A 49 -29.72 -11.45 10.07
CA PRO A 49 -28.52 -11.98 10.72
C PRO A 49 -27.37 -12.25 9.74
N GLU A 50 -27.68 -12.69 8.53
CA GLU A 50 -26.70 -12.92 7.47
C GLU A 50 -26.13 -11.60 6.95
N GLN A 51 -26.98 -10.58 6.76
CA GLN A 51 -26.55 -9.22 6.41
C GLN A 51 -25.61 -8.63 7.45
N ILE A 52 -25.94 -8.76 8.74
CA ILE A 52 -25.10 -8.29 9.86
C ILE A 52 -23.75 -9.03 9.85
N LYS A 53 -23.78 -10.36 9.73
CA LYS A 53 -22.57 -11.18 9.70
C LYS A 53 -21.70 -10.82 8.48
N PHE A 54 -22.31 -10.68 7.31
CA PHE A 54 -21.63 -10.26 6.09
C PHE A 54 -20.98 -8.89 6.23
N THR A 55 -21.72 -7.90 6.73
CA THR A 55 -21.21 -6.54 6.92
C THR A 55 -20.02 -6.52 7.88
N LYS A 56 -20.12 -7.24 9.01
CA LYS A 56 -18.99 -7.40 9.96
C LYS A 56 -17.77 -8.00 9.30
N GLU A 57 -17.96 -9.05 8.50
CA GLU A 57 -16.86 -9.71 7.79
C GLU A 57 -16.25 -8.83 6.69
N ALA A 58 -17.06 -8.08 5.94
CA ALA A 58 -16.58 -7.14 4.92
C ALA A 58 -15.75 -6.01 5.51
N LEU A 59 -16.24 -5.36 6.58
CA LEU A 59 -15.48 -4.31 7.26
C LEU A 59 -14.20 -4.85 7.89
N ALA A 60 -14.24 -6.04 8.52
CA ALA A 60 -13.08 -6.66 9.12
C ALA A 60 -12.05 -7.19 8.09
N LEU A 61 -12.49 -7.53 6.89
CA LEU A 61 -11.63 -7.93 5.77
C LEU A 61 -10.86 -6.73 5.21
N VAL A 62 -11.51 -5.58 5.08
CA VAL A 62 -10.90 -4.38 4.47
C VAL A 62 -10.00 -3.63 5.47
N TRP A 63 -10.34 -3.64 6.76
CA TRP A 63 -9.60 -2.92 7.80
C TRP A 63 -8.07 -3.11 7.76
N PRO A 64 -7.52 -4.32 7.61
CA PRO A 64 -6.08 -4.51 7.51
C PRO A 64 -5.41 -3.76 6.34
N TYR A 65 -6.10 -3.57 5.20
CA TYR A 65 -5.55 -2.84 4.04
C TYR A 65 -5.33 -1.34 4.33
N PHE A 66 -6.00 -0.80 5.34
CA PHE A 66 -5.83 0.58 5.81
C PHE A 66 -4.56 0.78 6.66
N LEU A 67 -3.98 -0.30 7.19
CA LEU A 67 -2.84 -0.28 8.09
C LEU A 67 -1.52 -0.57 7.35
N PRO A 68 -0.36 -0.21 7.92
CA PRO A 68 0.94 -0.67 7.41
C PRO A 68 1.01 -2.21 7.35
N PRO A 69 1.78 -2.80 6.40
CA PRO A 69 2.78 -2.17 5.53
C PRO A 69 2.28 -1.88 4.10
N TYR A 70 0.98 -1.67 3.89
CA TYR A 70 0.45 -1.37 2.56
C TYR A 70 0.86 0.02 2.07
N THR A 71 0.96 0.18 0.75
CA THR A 71 1.30 1.47 0.12
C THR A 71 0.29 2.55 0.51
N PHE A 72 0.71 3.81 0.42
CA PHE A 72 -0.15 4.95 0.69
C PHE A 72 -1.46 4.91 -0.11
N GLN A 73 -1.37 4.62 -1.41
CA GLN A 73 -2.53 4.54 -2.30
C GLN A 73 -3.50 3.41 -1.90
N ILE A 74 -2.99 2.22 -1.53
CA ILE A 74 -3.84 1.12 -1.06
C ILE A 74 -4.53 1.49 0.25
N ARG A 75 -3.82 2.16 1.17
CA ARG A 75 -4.41 2.61 2.44
C ARG A 75 -5.51 3.66 2.22
N VAL A 76 -5.30 4.60 1.28
CA VAL A 76 -6.34 5.55 0.84
C VAL A 76 -7.54 4.81 0.23
N GLY A 77 -7.30 3.85 -0.68
CA GLY A 77 -8.35 3.04 -1.28
C GLY A 77 -9.14 2.23 -0.25
N ALA A 78 -8.45 1.66 0.75
CA ALA A 78 -9.08 0.94 1.85
C ALA A 78 -9.95 1.85 2.72
N LEU A 79 -9.52 3.09 2.97
CA LEU A 79 -10.34 4.10 3.66
C LEU A 79 -11.63 4.41 2.87
N TYR A 80 -11.52 4.59 1.55
CA TYR A 80 -12.69 4.81 0.69
C TYR A 80 -13.61 3.59 0.63
N LEU A 81 -13.05 2.39 0.59
CA LEU A 81 -13.79 1.13 0.60
C LEU A 81 -14.54 0.93 1.92
N LEU A 82 -13.90 1.21 3.07
CA LEU A 82 -14.56 1.24 4.39
C LEU A 82 -15.70 2.27 4.43
N TYR A 83 -15.47 3.46 3.87
CA TYR A 83 -16.48 4.51 3.77
C TYR A 83 -17.69 4.09 2.92
N GLY A 84 -17.45 3.49 1.76
CA GLY A 84 -18.49 2.95 0.90
C GLY A 84 -19.28 1.86 1.62
N LEU A 85 -18.62 0.82 2.11
CA LEU A 85 -19.26 -0.30 2.83
C LEU A 85 -20.08 0.17 4.04
N TYR A 86 -19.55 1.09 4.84
CA TYR A 86 -20.27 1.61 6.01
C TYR A 86 -21.53 2.39 5.63
N ASN A 87 -21.54 3.08 4.49
CA ASN A 87 -22.67 3.91 4.08
C ASN A 87 -23.70 3.18 3.22
N THR A 88 -23.30 2.17 2.45
CA THR A 88 -24.20 1.37 1.61
C THR A 88 -24.73 0.10 2.29
N GLN A 89 -24.26 -0.23 3.50
CA GLN A 89 -24.81 -1.36 4.25
C GLN A 89 -26.32 -1.24 4.46
N LEU A 90 -27.00 -2.38 4.43
CA LEU A 90 -28.46 -2.47 4.62
C LEU A 90 -28.84 -2.75 6.09
N CYS A 91 -27.86 -2.87 6.99
CA CYS A 91 -28.10 -3.18 8.40
C CYS A 91 -28.71 -1.99 9.16
N GLN A 92 -29.71 -2.27 9.99
CA GLN A 92 -30.28 -1.33 10.96
C GLN A 92 -30.31 -1.99 12.36
N PRO A 93 -29.55 -1.46 13.34
CA PRO A 93 -28.62 -0.34 13.25
C PRO A 93 -27.39 -0.65 12.37
N LYS A 94 -26.72 0.41 11.88
CA LYS A 94 -25.46 0.28 11.13
C LYS A 94 -24.38 -0.43 11.95
N GLU A 95 -23.77 -1.43 11.35
CA GLU A 95 -22.59 -2.10 11.86
C GLU A 95 -21.36 -1.22 11.74
N LYS A 96 -20.55 -1.25 12.81
CA LYS A 96 -19.38 -0.37 13.00
C LYS A 96 -18.08 -1.06 12.62
N ILE A 97 -17.11 -0.26 12.19
CA ILE A 97 -15.74 -0.69 11.91
C ILE A 97 -15.05 -0.95 13.24
N ARG A 98 -14.68 -2.21 13.50
CA ARG A 98 -13.98 -2.60 14.73
C ARG A 98 -12.50 -2.22 14.63
N VAL A 99 -12.04 -1.40 15.57
CA VAL A 99 -10.66 -0.91 15.63
C VAL A 99 -10.00 -1.44 16.89
N ALA A 100 -8.82 -2.05 16.76
CA ALA A 100 -8.01 -2.41 17.91
C ALA A 100 -7.34 -1.16 18.46
N LEU A 101 -7.35 -0.95 19.78
CA LEU A 101 -6.76 0.26 20.37
C LEU A 101 -5.26 0.41 20.01
N LYS A 102 -4.53 -0.71 19.93
CA LYS A 102 -3.12 -0.73 19.51
C LYS A 102 -2.86 -0.16 18.11
N ASP A 103 -3.84 -0.25 17.21
CA ASP A 103 -3.69 0.20 15.83
C ASP A 103 -3.97 1.71 15.71
N TRP A 104 -4.55 2.35 16.74
CA TRP A 104 -5.00 3.74 16.67
C TRP A 104 -3.87 4.76 16.49
N ALA A 105 -2.68 4.45 16.99
CA ALA A 105 -1.49 5.27 16.75
C ALA A 105 -1.18 5.37 15.26
N GLU A 106 -1.20 4.24 14.54
CA GLU A 106 -0.97 4.18 13.09
C GLU A 106 -2.08 4.91 12.30
N VAL A 107 -3.34 4.77 12.74
CA VAL A 107 -4.47 5.50 12.15
C VAL A 107 -4.30 7.01 12.31
N SER A 108 -3.87 7.45 13.49
CA SER A 108 -3.66 8.87 13.78
C SER A 108 -2.49 9.45 12.98
N LYS A 109 -1.40 8.67 12.85
CA LYS A 109 -0.26 9.02 12.00
C LYS A 109 -0.67 9.14 10.53
N PHE A 110 -1.42 8.17 10.00
CA PHE A 110 -1.91 8.21 8.63
C PHE A 110 -2.78 9.43 8.34
N LYS A 111 -3.66 9.80 9.29
CA LYS A 111 -4.45 11.02 9.16
C LYS A 111 -3.56 12.27 9.00
N GLN A 112 -2.44 12.36 9.73
CA GLN A 112 -1.50 13.48 9.55
C GLN A 112 -0.82 13.40 8.18
N GLU A 113 -0.38 12.21 7.76
CA GLU A 113 0.19 12.00 6.41
C GLU A 113 -0.77 12.48 5.30
N LEU A 114 -2.09 12.21 5.43
CA LEU A 114 -3.10 12.71 4.48
C LEU A 114 -3.18 14.25 4.44
N LEU A 115 -3.03 14.91 5.60
CA LEU A 115 -3.10 16.37 5.71
C LEU A 115 -1.82 17.02 5.16
N ASP A 116 -0.66 16.49 5.51
CA ASP A 116 0.64 16.98 5.07
C ASP A 116 0.78 16.85 3.54
N ALA A 117 0.29 15.74 2.98
CA ALA A 117 0.23 15.52 1.54
C ALA A 117 -0.96 16.23 0.84
N GLN A 118 -1.74 17.04 1.57
CA GLN A 118 -2.88 17.83 1.06
C GLN A 118 -4.00 17.01 0.38
N HIS A 119 -4.15 15.74 0.77
CA HIS A 119 -5.24 14.87 0.32
C HIS A 119 -6.51 15.09 1.17
N TYR A 120 -7.10 16.28 1.03
CA TYR A 120 -8.17 16.76 1.92
C TYR A 120 -9.50 16.00 1.82
N ASP A 121 -9.84 15.47 0.65
CA ASP A 121 -10.97 14.55 0.44
C ASP A 121 -10.82 13.25 1.26
N ALA A 122 -9.63 12.64 1.29
CA ALA A 122 -9.34 11.47 2.13
C ALA A 122 -9.41 11.83 3.62
N ALA A 123 -8.81 12.96 4.00
CA ALA A 123 -8.89 13.46 5.37
C ALA A 123 -10.36 13.77 5.78
N TYR A 124 -11.14 14.32 4.85
CA TYR A 124 -12.57 14.59 5.03
C TYR A 124 -13.36 13.29 5.22
N ILE A 125 -13.13 12.27 4.40
CA ILE A 125 -13.81 10.97 4.54
C ILE A 125 -13.49 10.32 5.89
N PHE A 126 -12.23 10.35 6.33
CA PHE A 126 -11.86 9.89 7.67
C PHE A 126 -12.60 10.69 8.76
N ARG A 127 -12.64 12.03 8.64
CA ARG A 127 -13.38 12.89 9.55
C ARG A 127 -14.88 12.57 9.55
N LYS A 128 -15.48 12.32 8.39
CA LYS A 128 -16.89 11.99 8.22
C LYS A 128 -17.23 10.69 8.93
N LEU A 129 -16.43 9.63 8.74
CA LEU A 129 -16.58 8.37 9.48
C LEU A 129 -16.53 8.54 11.00
N ARG A 130 -15.65 9.43 11.51
CA ARG A 130 -15.61 9.76 12.93
C ARG A 130 -16.88 10.46 13.41
N MET A 131 -17.34 11.47 12.66
CA MET A 131 -18.56 12.21 12.98
C MET A 131 -19.81 11.31 12.99
N ASP A 132 -19.87 10.37 12.05
CA ASP A 132 -20.95 9.39 11.95
C ASP A 132 -20.83 8.26 12.98
N LYS A 133 -19.84 8.31 13.90
CA LYS A 133 -19.57 7.30 14.93
C LYS A 133 -19.40 5.89 14.35
N ALA A 134 -18.77 5.80 13.18
CA ALA A 134 -18.58 4.55 12.44
C ALA A 134 -17.57 3.60 13.10
N PHE A 135 -16.67 4.10 13.93
CA PHE A 135 -15.64 3.30 14.61
C PHE A 135 -16.13 2.74 15.95
N TYR A 136 -15.83 1.47 16.20
CA TYR A 136 -16.05 0.80 17.46
C TYR A 136 -14.70 0.30 18.02
N PHE A 137 -14.25 0.94 19.10
CA PHE A 137 -12.97 0.61 19.73
C PHE A 137 -13.06 -0.68 20.54
N THR A 138 -12.10 -1.57 20.32
CA THR A 138 -12.11 -2.93 20.86
C THR A 138 -10.70 -3.35 21.27
N ALA A 139 -10.59 -4.32 22.18
CA ALA A 139 -9.30 -4.93 22.52
C ALA A 139 -8.74 -5.76 21.35
N MET A 140 -9.61 -6.47 20.63
CA MET A 140 -9.28 -7.28 19.45
C MET A 140 -10.26 -6.99 18.30
N PRO A 141 -9.75 -6.83 17.06
CA PRO A 141 -10.57 -6.48 15.91
C PRO A 141 -11.50 -7.64 15.51
N LYS A 142 -11.06 -8.89 15.69
CA LYS A 142 -11.86 -10.10 15.48
C LYS A 142 -12.47 -10.59 16.80
N PHE A 143 -13.67 -11.18 16.72
CA PHE A 143 -14.30 -11.83 17.88
C PHE A 143 -13.49 -13.06 18.30
N LEU A 144 -13.24 -13.18 19.60
CA LEU A 144 -12.67 -14.39 20.19
C LEU A 144 -13.83 -15.34 20.51
N SER A 145 -13.76 -16.58 20.01
CA SER A 145 -14.70 -17.63 20.38
C SER A 145 -13.97 -18.73 21.16
N PHE A 146 -14.49 -19.07 22.33
CA PHE A 146 -14.02 -20.21 23.11
C PHE A 146 -14.47 -21.50 22.41
N ARG A 147 -13.53 -22.41 22.08
CA ARG A 147 -13.68 -23.73 21.41
C ARG A 147 -13.34 -23.87 19.92
N THR A 148 -12.81 -22.88 19.23
CA THR A 148 -12.25 -23.14 17.88
C THR A 148 -10.76 -23.44 18.01
N LYS A 149 -10.30 -24.66 17.66
CA LYS A 149 -8.87 -24.92 17.44
C LYS A 149 -8.36 -23.83 16.50
N LYS A 150 -7.50 -22.97 17.04
CA LYS A 150 -7.04 -21.75 16.38
C LYS A 150 -6.16 -22.20 15.23
N ASN A 151 -6.69 -22.22 14.01
CA ASN A 151 -5.88 -22.06 12.80
C ASN A 151 -5.28 -20.66 12.88
N MET A 152 -4.24 -20.52 13.69
CA MET A 152 -3.50 -19.28 13.96
C MET A 152 -2.78 -18.79 12.70
N HIS A 153 -2.77 -19.61 11.65
CA HIS A 153 -2.26 -19.33 10.31
C HIS A 153 -3.28 -18.67 9.37
N ALA A 154 -4.52 -18.42 9.76
CA ALA A 154 -5.45 -17.60 8.98
C ALA A 154 -5.20 -16.09 9.18
N ASN A 155 -3.92 -15.69 9.24
CA ASN A 155 -3.49 -14.41 8.69
C ASN A 155 -3.51 -14.59 7.17
N THR A 156 -4.72 -14.81 6.65
CA THR A 156 -5.03 -15.21 5.28
C THR A 156 -4.22 -14.35 4.34
N GLU A 157 -3.19 -14.94 3.70
CA GLU A 157 -2.20 -14.28 2.83
C GLU A 157 -2.82 -13.05 2.15
N MET A 158 -2.64 -11.90 2.79
CA MET A 158 -3.14 -10.66 2.24
C MET A 158 -2.19 -10.26 1.12
N LYS A 159 -2.75 -9.71 0.05
CA LYS A 159 -2.06 -9.53 -1.23
C LYS A 159 -0.72 -8.81 -1.05
N ARG A 160 0.40 -9.55 -1.20
CA ARG A 160 1.76 -9.03 -0.99
C ARG A 160 2.11 -7.90 -1.95
N GLU A 161 1.54 -7.92 -3.15
CA GLU A 161 1.68 -6.91 -4.20
C GLU A 161 1.20 -5.51 -3.77
N PHE A 162 0.35 -5.41 -2.74
CA PHE A 162 -0.13 -4.13 -2.22
C PHE A 162 0.83 -3.49 -1.22
N ARG A 163 1.86 -4.22 -0.78
CA ARG A 163 2.84 -3.71 0.19
C ARG A 163 3.82 -2.79 -0.52
N ASP A 164 4.35 -1.82 0.21
CA ASP A 164 5.49 -1.07 -0.30
C ASP A 164 6.62 -2.08 -0.60
N PRO A 165 7.24 -2.02 -1.79
CA PRO A 165 8.42 -2.81 -2.07
C PRO A 165 9.42 -2.57 -0.95
N THR A 166 9.76 -3.63 -0.21
CA THR A 166 10.66 -3.56 0.96
C THR A 166 12.02 -2.95 0.59
N ASP A 167 12.35 -2.92 -0.70
CA ASP A 167 13.60 -2.43 -1.23
C ASP A 167 13.40 -1.62 -2.53
N ARG A 168 12.97 -0.35 -2.37
CA ARG A 168 12.91 0.62 -3.48
C ARG A 168 14.29 0.86 -4.11
N VAL A 169 15.37 0.67 -3.37
CA VAL A 169 16.74 0.82 -3.86
C VAL A 169 17.11 -0.33 -4.80
N ALA A 170 16.75 -1.58 -4.46
CA ALA A 170 16.90 -2.70 -5.38
C ALA A 170 16.05 -2.54 -6.64
N MET A 171 14.86 -1.92 -6.56
CA MET A 171 14.08 -1.62 -7.77
C MET A 171 14.77 -0.62 -8.72
N LEU A 172 15.54 0.33 -8.18
CA LEU A 172 16.36 1.24 -9.01
C LEU A 172 17.51 0.50 -9.70
N CYS A 173 17.89 -0.67 -9.19
CA CYS A 173 18.99 -1.50 -9.68
C CYS A 173 18.46 -2.68 -10.48
N HIS A 174 17.71 -2.41 -11.55
CA HIS A 174 17.33 -3.47 -12.49
C HIS A 174 18.58 -4.15 -13.06
N GLU A 175 18.49 -5.44 -13.43
CA GLU A 175 19.63 -6.28 -13.86
C GLU A 175 20.51 -5.62 -14.94
N ASN A 176 19.92 -4.75 -15.78
CA ASN A 176 20.61 -4.08 -16.89
C ASN A 176 20.98 -2.62 -16.60
N PHE A 177 20.49 -2.00 -15.52
CA PHE A 177 20.65 -0.55 -15.28
C PHE A 177 22.13 -0.14 -15.23
N LEU A 178 22.95 -0.97 -14.56
CA LEU A 178 24.37 -0.71 -14.40
C LEU A 178 25.13 -0.86 -15.72
N GLU A 179 24.77 -1.85 -16.52
CA GLU A 179 25.37 -2.10 -17.83
C GLU A 179 24.99 -0.97 -18.80
N GLU A 180 23.71 -0.58 -18.83
CA GLU A 180 23.22 0.56 -19.59
C GLU A 180 23.93 1.86 -19.19
N THR A 181 24.06 2.12 -17.89
CA THR A 181 24.76 3.30 -17.37
C THR A 181 26.24 3.30 -17.76
N LYS A 182 26.91 2.14 -17.69
CA LYS A 182 28.30 1.99 -18.15
C LYS A 182 28.41 2.24 -19.65
N ASN A 183 27.50 1.68 -20.45
CA ASN A 183 27.48 1.86 -21.90
C ASN A 183 27.28 3.33 -22.30
N ILE A 184 26.34 4.03 -21.65
CA ILE A 184 26.11 5.46 -21.85
C ILE A 184 27.35 6.26 -21.47
N HIS A 185 27.99 5.96 -20.34
CA HIS A 185 29.19 6.67 -19.87
C HIS A 185 30.39 6.47 -20.81
N GLU A 186 30.61 5.25 -21.29
CA GLU A 186 31.65 4.96 -22.27
C GLU A 186 31.39 5.66 -23.61
N HIS A 187 30.13 5.71 -24.06
CA HIS A 187 29.76 6.46 -25.26
C HIS A 187 30.00 7.97 -25.08
N TYR A 188 29.61 8.52 -23.92
CA TYR A 188 29.88 9.91 -23.55
C TYR A 188 31.37 10.24 -23.53
N LYS A 189 32.21 9.36 -22.97
CA LYS A 189 33.68 9.51 -23.00
C LYS A 189 34.24 9.50 -24.41
N ARG A 190 33.80 8.56 -25.26
CA ARG A 190 34.24 8.51 -26.67
C ARG A 190 33.87 9.79 -27.43
N MET A 191 32.64 10.27 -27.27
CA MET A 191 32.21 11.52 -27.89
C MET A 191 33.03 12.73 -27.41
N LYS A 192 33.40 12.80 -26.12
CA LYS A 192 34.31 13.86 -25.63
C LYS A 192 35.66 13.84 -26.31
N CYS A 193 36.28 12.67 -26.46
CA CYS A 193 37.58 12.57 -27.11
C CYS A 193 37.49 13.00 -28.59
N LEU A 194 36.39 12.70 -29.28
CA LEU A 194 36.16 13.11 -30.67
C LEU A 194 35.96 14.62 -30.85
N ILE A 195 35.41 15.31 -29.85
CA ILE A 195 35.12 16.76 -29.90
C ILE A 195 36.30 17.60 -29.38
N SER A 196 37.22 16.99 -28.62
CA SER A 196 38.42 17.64 -28.12
C SER A 196 39.40 17.98 -29.26
N MET A 197 40.07 19.13 -29.18
CA MET A 197 41.09 19.56 -30.16
C MET A 197 42.30 18.61 -30.19
N ASP A 198 42.60 17.98 -29.06
CA ASP A 198 43.59 16.92 -28.93
C ASP A 198 42.81 15.61 -28.84
N GLN A 199 42.65 14.90 -29.96
CA GLN A 199 41.82 13.69 -30.13
C GLN A 199 42.16 12.54 -29.16
N SER A 200 43.17 12.73 -28.32
CA SER A 200 43.70 11.79 -27.34
C SER A 200 43.18 12.02 -25.90
N GLN A 201 42.68 13.22 -25.57
CA GLN A 201 42.31 13.59 -24.19
C GLN A 201 40.98 14.37 -24.14
N PRO A 202 40.02 14.00 -23.28
CA PRO A 202 38.76 14.71 -23.14
C PRO A 202 38.97 16.09 -22.48
N ASP A 203 38.37 17.14 -23.05
CA ASP A 203 38.45 18.49 -22.49
C ASP A 203 37.77 18.58 -21.12
N LYS A 204 38.50 19.11 -20.12
CA LYS A 204 38.03 19.25 -18.74
C LYS A 204 36.83 20.19 -18.63
N ALA A 205 36.69 21.15 -19.55
CA ALA A 205 35.56 22.09 -19.59
C ALA A 205 34.20 21.41 -19.85
N ILE A 206 34.20 20.18 -20.39
CA ILE A 206 32.99 19.43 -20.77
C ILE A 206 32.67 18.33 -19.74
N SER A 207 33.38 18.29 -18.61
CA SER A 207 33.21 17.23 -17.61
C SER A 207 32.08 17.49 -16.62
N LEU A 208 30.88 17.02 -16.96
CA LEU A 208 29.68 17.11 -16.11
C LEU A 208 29.52 15.91 -15.15
N ILE A 209 30.13 14.77 -15.48
CA ILE A 209 29.98 13.50 -14.76
C ILE A 209 31.38 13.01 -14.35
N LYS A 210 31.52 12.56 -13.09
CA LYS A 210 32.77 11.96 -12.59
C LYS A 210 33.01 10.60 -13.25
N ASP A 211 34.26 10.32 -13.60
CA ASP A 211 34.63 9.08 -14.30
C ASP A 211 34.30 7.81 -13.51
N ASP A 212 34.24 7.93 -12.18
CA ASP A 212 33.97 6.85 -11.23
C ASP A 212 32.50 6.75 -10.78
N PHE A 213 31.59 7.50 -11.42
CA PHE A 213 30.17 7.53 -11.03
C PHE A 213 29.55 6.13 -10.96
N ALA A 214 29.73 5.31 -12.00
CA ALA A 214 29.16 3.96 -12.03
C ALA A 214 29.72 3.06 -10.93
N ALA A 215 31.02 3.16 -10.63
CA ALA A 215 31.66 2.38 -9.57
C ALA A 215 31.17 2.81 -8.18
N LYS A 216 31.16 4.12 -7.91
CA LYS A 216 30.63 4.68 -6.65
C LYS A 216 29.16 4.34 -6.44
N PHE A 217 28.39 4.36 -7.52
CA PHE A 217 26.98 3.98 -7.46
C PHE A 217 26.82 2.50 -7.07
N GLN A 218 27.63 1.59 -7.64
CA GLN A 218 27.67 0.18 -7.21
C GLN A 218 28.02 0.02 -5.73
N ASP A 219 29.02 0.75 -5.25
CA ASP A 219 29.44 0.70 -3.85
C ASP A 219 28.31 1.13 -2.91
N ILE A 220 27.62 2.23 -3.23
CA ILE A 220 26.47 2.72 -2.46
C ILE A 220 25.34 1.68 -2.38
N ILE A 221 25.07 0.98 -3.49
CA ILE A 221 24.04 -0.08 -3.52
C ILE A 221 24.46 -1.27 -2.67
N LEU A 222 25.70 -1.72 -2.78
CA LEU A 222 26.23 -2.84 -2.00
C LEU A 222 26.20 -2.52 -0.50
N ASP A 223 26.60 -1.31 -0.13
CA ASP A 223 26.53 -0.82 1.25
C ASP A 223 25.09 -0.82 1.77
N TYR A 224 24.14 -0.34 0.96
CA TYR A 224 22.72 -0.36 1.30
C TYR A 224 22.19 -1.80 1.48
N GLN A 225 22.53 -2.72 0.57
CA GLN A 225 22.12 -4.12 0.66
C GLN A 225 22.71 -4.80 1.90
N GLN A 226 23.97 -4.52 2.24
CA GLN A 226 24.61 -5.02 3.46
C GLN A 226 23.95 -4.45 4.72
N TRP A 227 23.65 -3.14 4.73
CA TRP A 227 22.90 -2.51 5.81
C TRP A 227 21.51 -3.14 6.00
N GLN A 228 20.79 -3.38 4.91
CA GLN A 228 19.46 -3.99 4.96
C GLN A 228 19.51 -5.42 5.53
N LYS A 229 20.49 -6.23 5.11
CA LYS A 229 20.73 -7.57 5.68
C LYS A 229 21.00 -7.51 7.18
N LYS A 230 21.86 -6.59 7.63
CA LYS A 230 22.14 -6.38 9.07
C LYS A 230 20.89 -6.00 9.84
N LYS A 231 20.08 -5.06 9.33
CA LYS A 231 18.83 -4.61 9.97
C LYS A 231 17.81 -5.75 10.10
N MET A 232 17.70 -6.64 9.11
CA MET A 232 16.82 -7.81 9.20
C MET A 232 17.28 -8.82 10.25
N VAL A 233 18.60 -9.04 10.41
CA VAL A 233 19.14 -9.95 11.45
C VAL A 233 18.82 -9.47 12.86
N TYR A 234 18.93 -8.16 13.14
CA TYR A 234 18.57 -7.63 14.46
C TYR A 234 17.08 -7.68 14.77
N HIS A 235 16.20 -7.72 13.76
CA HIS A 235 14.76 -7.86 13.97
C HIS A 235 14.34 -9.29 14.35
N PHE A 236 15.16 -10.30 14.00
CA PHE A 236 14.96 -11.70 14.40
C PHE A 236 15.56 -12.05 15.77
N ILE A 237 16.40 -11.20 16.35
CA ILE A 237 17.03 -11.43 17.67
C ILE A 237 16.18 -10.84 18.82
N PHE A 238 15.21 -9.96 18.51
CA PHE A 238 14.33 -9.32 19.48
C PHE A 238 12.85 -9.75 19.39
N LEU A 239 12.58 -10.92 18.79
CA LEU A 239 11.30 -11.64 18.87
C LEU A 239 11.51 -12.99 19.57
#